data_AF-K1S9F4-F1
#
_entry.id   AF-K1S9F4-F1
#
_cell.length_a   1.000
_cell.length_b   1.000
_cell.length_c   1.000
_cell.angle_alpha   90.00
_cell.angle_beta   90.00
_cell.angle_gamma   90.00
#
_symmetry.space_group_name_H-M   'P 1'
#
loop_
_entity.id
_entity.type
_entity.pdbx_description
1 polymer ?
#
loop_
_entity_poly.entity_id
_entity_poly.type
_entity_poly.pdbx_seq_one_letter_code
_entity_poly.pdbx_strand_id
1 'polypeptide(L)'
;MKFYFTFGSENQPFKGGWVIINADSREQACMLFRAAFQLDDEMINCCNIFGEKEFKRTKMYRENDNFGSACHCELSLKIEKK
;
A
#
# COMPACT_ATOMS: atom_id res chain seq x y z
N MET A 1 10.84 6.42 1.50
CA MET A 1 10.29 5.72 2.68
C MET A 1 9.26 4.68 2.24
N LYS A 2 9.02 3.62 3.01
CA LYS A 2 8.01 2.60 2.69
C LYS A 2 6.69 2.87 3.40
N PHE A 3 5.60 2.89 2.63
CA PHE A 3 4.22 2.95 3.10
C PHE A 3 3.48 1.69 2.70
N TYR A 4 2.70 1.13 3.62
CA TYR A 4 2.02 -0.15 3.46
C TYR A 4 0.52 0.09 3.44
N PHE A 5 -0.11 -0.12 2.30
CA PHE A 5 -1.56 0.02 2.11
C PHE A 5 -2.17 -1.37 2.21
N THR A 6 -2.95 -1.63 3.27
CA THR A 6 -3.49 -2.96 3.58
C THR A 6 -4.93 -3.11 3.10
N PHE A 7 -5.34 -4.33 2.76
CA PHE A 7 -6.69 -4.61 2.27
C PHE A 7 -7.41 -5.63 3.16
N GLY A 8 -8.72 -5.47 3.26
CA GLY A 8 -9.67 -6.39 3.87
C GLY A 8 -10.23 -7.34 2.81
N SER A 9 -11.52 -7.63 2.89
CA SER A 9 -12.13 -8.70 2.09
C SER A 9 -12.96 -8.24 0.89
N GLU A 10 -13.39 -6.98 0.84
CA GLU A 10 -14.42 -6.49 -0.10
C GLU A 10 -14.12 -5.07 -0.61
N ASN A 11 -14.53 -4.80 -1.86
CA ASN A 11 -14.53 -3.48 -2.52
C ASN A 11 -13.21 -2.71 -2.53
N GLN A 12 -12.07 -3.40 -2.51
CA GLN A 12 -10.71 -2.82 -2.58
C GLN A 12 -9.93 -3.39 -3.77
N PRO A 13 -8.82 -2.77 -4.20
CA PRO A 13 -8.06 -3.22 -5.36
C PRO A 13 -7.57 -4.67 -5.28
N PHE A 14 -7.33 -5.16 -4.05
CA PHE A 14 -6.99 -6.54 -3.77
C PHE A 14 -7.80 -7.07 -2.60
N LYS A 15 -8.00 -8.39 -2.56
CA LYS A 15 -8.53 -9.10 -1.40
C LYS A 15 -7.38 -9.54 -0.51
N GLY A 16 -7.35 -9.06 0.73
CA GLY A 16 -6.28 -9.31 1.68
C GLY A 16 -4.94 -8.72 1.26
N GLY A 17 -3.90 -8.98 2.05
CA GLY A 17 -2.54 -8.55 1.76
C GLY A 17 -2.34 -7.03 1.85
N TRP A 18 -1.29 -6.56 1.18
CA TRP A 18 -0.93 -5.15 1.09
C TRP A 18 -0.12 -4.85 -0.17
N VAL A 19 -0.05 -3.58 -0.54
CA VAL A 19 0.98 -3.06 -1.46
C VAL A 19 1.96 -2.19 -0.70
N ILE A 20 3.20 -2.14 -1.20
CA ILE A 20 4.25 -1.28 -0.67
C ILE A 20 4.46 -0.13 -1.66
N ILE A 21 4.43 1.12 -1.18
CA ILE A 21 4.77 2.28 -1.99
C ILE A 21 5.99 2.97 -1.39
N ASN A 22 7.05 3.08 -2.19
CA ASN A 22 8.22 3.88 -1.88
C ASN A 22 7.98 5.33 -2.30
N ALA A 23 7.91 6.22 -1.31
CA ALA A 23 7.67 7.64 -1.49
C ALA A 23 8.37 8.49 -0.44
N ASP A 24 8.52 9.78 -0.72
CA ASP A 24 9.12 10.80 0.12
C ASP A 24 8.14 11.36 1.16
N SER A 25 6.85 11.10 1.01
CA SER A 25 5.83 11.43 2.02
C SER A 25 4.60 10.53 1.92
N ARG A 26 3.73 10.58 2.94
CA ARG A 26 2.46 9.84 2.92
C ARG A 26 1.54 10.37 1.83
N GLU A 27 1.53 11.68 1.60
CA GLU A 27 0.77 12.36 0.56
C GLU A 27 1.23 11.89 -0.83
N GLN A 28 2.55 11.84 -1.06
CA GLN A 28 3.09 11.30 -2.31
C GLN A 28 2.75 9.80 -2.46
N ALA A 29 2.80 9.02 -1.38
CA ALA A 29 2.39 7.62 -1.43
C ALA A 29 0.90 7.46 -1.82
N CYS A 30 0.00 8.29 -1.28
CA CYS A 30 -1.41 8.30 -1.64
C CYS A 30 -1.63 8.69 -3.10
N MET A 31 -0.90 9.69 -3.62
CA MET A 31 -0.97 10.06 -5.04
C MET A 31 -0.56 8.90 -5.96
N LEU A 32 0.53 8.20 -5.62
CA LEU A 32 1.00 7.04 -6.37
C LEU A 32 0.03 5.85 -6.27
N PHE A 33 -0.57 5.64 -5.10
CA PHE A 33 -1.58 4.62 -4.91
C PHE A 33 -2.77 4.84 -5.85
N ARG A 34 -3.33 6.07 -5.87
CA ARG A 34 -4.43 6.42 -6.78
C ARG A 34 -4.05 6.16 -8.23
N ALA A 35 -2.93 6.72 -8.67
CA ALA A 35 -2.47 6.56 -10.04
C ALA A 35 -2.34 5.09 -10.49
N ALA A 36 -2.02 4.17 -9.58
CA ALA A 36 -1.83 2.76 -9.88
C ALA A 36 -3.10 1.90 -9.71
N PHE A 37 -3.96 2.21 -8.74
CA PHE A 37 -5.01 1.28 -8.29
C PHE A 37 -6.41 1.88 -8.15
N GLN A 38 -6.55 3.20 -8.19
CA GLN A 38 -7.83 3.88 -7.97
C GLN A 38 -7.88 5.18 -8.78
N LEU A 39 -8.57 5.13 -9.92
CA LEU A 39 -8.65 6.25 -10.86
C LEU A 39 -9.69 7.31 -10.49
N ASP A 40 -10.54 7.06 -9.50
CA ASP A 40 -11.50 8.03 -8.98
C ASP A 40 -10.88 8.94 -7.89
N ASP A 41 -11.51 10.09 -7.68
CA ASP A 41 -11.12 11.09 -6.66
C ASP A 41 -11.70 10.79 -5.27
N GLU A 42 -12.22 9.58 -5.04
CA GLU A 42 -12.78 9.22 -3.73
C GLU A 42 -11.68 9.07 -2.66
N MET A 43 -12.11 8.80 -1.43
CA MET A 43 -11.21 8.44 -0.34
C MET A 43 -10.34 7.24 -0.76
N ILE A 44 -9.09 7.21 -0.30
CA ILE A 44 -8.17 6.10 -0.62
C ILE A 44 -8.79 4.77 -0.21
N ASN A 45 -8.97 3.89 -1.19
CA ASN A 45 -9.65 2.63 -1.06
C ASN A 45 -8.70 1.53 -0.53
N CYS A 46 -8.35 1.66 0.74
CA CYS A 46 -7.60 0.67 1.52
C CYS A 46 -8.11 0.65 2.96
N CYS A 47 -7.81 -0.41 3.72
CA CYS A 47 -8.23 -0.50 5.12
C CYS A 47 -7.40 0.41 6.02
N ASN A 48 -6.09 0.47 5.78
CA ASN A 48 -5.20 1.30 6.57
C ASN A 48 -3.90 1.56 5.81
N ILE A 49 -3.18 2.61 6.21
CA ILE A 49 -1.88 2.99 5.68
C ILE A 49 -0.90 3.11 6.84
N PHE A 50 0.11 2.26 6.84
CA PHE A 50 1.14 2.23 7.87
C PHE A 50 2.47 2.77 7.33
N GLY A 51 3.22 3.48 8.18
CA GLY A 51 4.66 3.63 7.98
C GLY A 51 5.39 2.32 8.28
N GLU A 52 6.59 2.13 7.74
CA GLU A 52 7.37 0.88 7.91
C GLU A 52 7.53 0.43 9.36
N LYS A 53 7.89 1.35 10.27
CA LYS A 53 8.06 1.03 11.69
C LYS A 53 6.76 0.54 12.34
N GLU A 54 5.62 1.09 11.93
CA GLU A 54 4.31 0.71 12.44
C GLU A 54 3.88 -0.64 11.86
N PHE A 55 4.08 -0.84 10.55
CA PHE A 55 3.70 -2.07 9.87
C PHE A 55 4.47 -3.28 10.44
N LYS A 56 5.78 -3.14 10.71
CA LYS A 56 6.61 -4.18 11.31
C LYS A 56 6.11 -4.67 12.68
N ARG A 57 5.31 -3.86 13.38
CA ARG A 57 4.69 -4.22 14.65
C ARG A 57 3.40 -5.02 14.50
N THR A 58 2.80 -5.06 13.32
CA THR A 58 1.53 -5.76 13.09
C THR A 58 1.71 -7.28 13.00
N LYS A 59 0.64 -8.04 13.23
CA LYS A 59 0.58 -9.49 12.97
C LYS A 59 0.78 -9.79 11.48
N MET A 60 0.25 -8.93 10.61
CA MET A 60 0.37 -9.05 9.15
C MET A 60 1.82 -9.16 8.68
N TYR A 61 2.69 -8.28 9.21
CA TYR A 61 4.12 -8.33 8.89
C TYR A 61 4.80 -9.59 9.47
N ARG A 62 4.52 -9.92 10.74
CA ARG A 62 5.22 -11.01 11.45
C ARG A 62 4.85 -12.39 10.90
N GLU A 63 3.62 -12.56 10.46
CA GLU A 63 3.11 -13.83 9.92
C GLU A 63 3.13 -13.86 8.40
N ASN A 64 3.50 -12.75 7.76
CA ASN A 64 3.48 -12.57 6.32
C ASN A 64 2.12 -12.96 5.70
N ASP A 65 1.02 -12.59 6.37
CA ASP A 65 -0.34 -12.91 5.96
C ASP A 65 -1.34 -11.85 6.40
N ASN A 66 -2.31 -11.56 5.53
CA ASN A 66 -3.49 -10.77 5.82
C ASN A 66 -4.65 -11.30 4.96
N PHE A 67 -5.55 -12.08 5.57
CA PHE A 67 -6.64 -12.77 4.87
C PHE A 67 -6.17 -13.72 3.74
N GLY A 68 -5.08 -14.46 3.97
CA GLY A 68 -4.56 -15.43 2.99
C GLY A 68 -3.70 -14.83 1.89
N SER A 69 -3.27 -13.58 2.03
CA SER A 69 -2.43 -12.86 1.06
C SER A 69 -1.37 -12.02 1.76
N ALA A 70 -0.23 -11.86 1.11
CA ALA A 70 0.91 -11.08 1.61
C ALA A 70 1.11 -9.80 0.78
N CYS A 71 2.35 -9.44 0.49
CA CYS A 71 2.65 -8.33 -0.42
C CYS A 71 2.24 -8.66 -1.86
N HIS A 72 1.36 -7.86 -2.45
CA HIS A 72 0.96 -8.00 -3.86
C HIS A 72 2.01 -7.41 -4.80
N CYS A 73 2.54 -6.23 -4.47
CA CYS A 73 3.62 -5.59 -5.22
C CYS A 73 4.29 -4.46 -4.41
N GLU A 74 5.47 -4.03 -4.89
CA GLU A 74 6.18 -2.85 -4.40
C GLU A 74 6.37 -1.85 -5.55
N LEU A 75 5.88 -0.61 -5.37
CA LEU A 75 5.97 0.48 -6.33
C LEU A 75 7.01 1.52 -5.90
N SER A 76 7.63 2.18 -6.87
CA SER A 76 8.56 3.28 -6.67
C SER A 76 8.54 4.22 -7.87
N LEU A 77 8.72 5.52 -7.65
CA LEU A 77 8.97 6.47 -8.73
C LEU A 77 10.40 6.29 -9.25
N LYS A 78 10.53 6.12 -10.57
CA LYS A 78 11.82 6.25 -11.27
C LYS A 78 11.83 7.57 -12.03
N ILE A 79 12.79 8.42 -11.72
CA ILE A 79 13.06 9.61 -12.52
C ILE A 79 14.11 9.21 -13.55
N GLU A 80 13.71 9.06 -14.81
CA GLU A 80 14.63 8.90 -15.91
C GLU A 80 15.17 10.28 -16.30
N LYS A 81 16.48 10.47 -16.15
CA LYS A 81 17.15 11.65 -16.72
C LYS A 81 17.33 11.38 -18.22
N LYS A 82 16.72 12.22 -19.04
CA LYS A 82 16.98 12.27 -20.48
C LYS A 82 18.41 12.72 -20.76
#